data_AF-A0A9W8EGA1-F1
#
_entry.id   AF-A0A9W8EGA1-F1
#
_cell.length_a   1.000
_cell.length_b   1.000
_cell.length_c   1.000
_cell.angle_alpha   90.00
_cell.angle_beta   90.00
_cell.angle_gamma   90.00
#
_symmetry.space_group_name_H-M   'P 1'
#
loop_
_entity.id
_entity.type
_entity.pdbx_description
1 polymer ?
#
loop_
_entity_poly.entity_id
_entity_poly.type
_entity_poly.pdbx_seq_one_letter_code
_entity_poly.pdbx_strand_id
1 'polypeptide(L)'
;MLRQRLVRGLWSCSRVQAPTLPGLSARWQSTSTTTESADSLAAKYSKYQTSLREIWPRLNDRQKELLSSMLRVNQAGEIGANYIYMGQHAVFRSNPKLGPLIEHMWEQEKKHLYVFDNFIGNNRVRPTMLRPMWVTAGYMLGLGTALVGKEAAMACTEAVETVIGNHYDDQLRELLKIDHPEVENLRQIIKEFRDDELEHLDTAVEHDAHQAPVYRGLSEVIKQGCKVCIEIAKRV
;
A
#
# COMPACT_ATOMS: atom_id res chain seq x y z
N MET A 1 14.68 25.02 -32.56
CA MET A 1 13.98 23.74 -32.81
C MET A 1 14.95 22.58 -32.60
N LEU A 2 14.98 21.96 -31.42
CA LEU A 2 15.68 20.69 -31.21
C LEU A 2 14.75 19.72 -30.48
N ARG A 3 14.58 18.55 -31.10
CA ARG A 3 13.67 17.46 -30.73
C ARG A 3 14.12 16.79 -29.41
N GLN A 4 13.18 16.63 -28.48
CA GLN A 4 13.34 15.74 -27.33
C GLN A 4 13.33 14.27 -27.82
N ARG A 5 14.38 13.52 -27.47
CA ARG A 5 14.41 12.05 -27.59
C ARG A 5 13.76 11.44 -26.35
N LEU A 6 12.56 10.88 -26.52
CA LEU A 6 11.92 9.98 -25.56
C LEU A 6 12.75 8.71 -25.40
N VAL A 7 13.31 8.49 -24.21
CA VAL A 7 13.87 7.18 -23.82
C VAL A 7 12.72 6.37 -23.25
N ARG A 8 12.10 5.52 -24.09
CA ARG A 8 11.21 4.44 -23.64
C ARG A 8 12.08 3.33 -23.05
N GLY A 9 12.20 3.30 -21.72
CA GLY A 9 12.79 2.17 -21.00
C GLY A 9 11.82 0.99 -20.97
N LEU A 10 12.17 -0.08 -21.67
CA LEU A 10 11.49 -1.37 -21.61
C LEU A 10 11.71 -2.01 -20.23
N TRP A 11 10.71 -1.94 -19.35
CA TRP A 11 10.61 -2.85 -18.21
C TRP A 11 9.52 -3.88 -18.52
N SER A 12 9.96 -5.08 -18.86
CA SER A 12 9.11 -6.25 -19.06
C SER A 12 8.49 -6.65 -17.73
N CYS A 13 7.17 -6.52 -17.62
CA CYS A 13 6.40 -7.02 -16.48
C CYS A 13 6.53 -8.55 -16.47
N SER A 14 7.36 -9.08 -15.56
CA SER A 14 7.56 -10.52 -15.42
C SER A 14 6.27 -11.13 -14.86
N ARG A 15 5.51 -11.76 -15.75
CA ARG A 15 4.32 -12.54 -15.45
C ARG A 15 4.70 -13.69 -14.52
N VAL A 16 4.30 -13.63 -13.26
CA VAL A 16 4.35 -14.80 -12.37
C VAL A 16 3.30 -15.79 -12.88
N GLN A 17 3.74 -16.84 -13.57
CA GLN A 17 2.88 -17.98 -13.90
C GLN A 17 2.81 -18.91 -12.69
N ALA A 18 1.59 -19.18 -12.22
CA ALA A 18 1.35 -20.22 -11.22
C ALA A 18 1.66 -21.61 -11.82
N PRO A 19 2.18 -22.57 -11.03
CA PRO A 19 2.47 -23.91 -11.51
C PRO A 19 1.18 -24.66 -11.87
N THR A 20 1.14 -25.23 -13.07
CA THR A 20 0.03 -26.07 -13.55
C THR A 20 0.19 -27.50 -13.05
N LEU A 21 -0.74 -27.98 -12.21
CA LEU A 21 -0.90 -29.41 -11.95
C LEU A 21 -1.69 -30.04 -13.12
N PRO A 22 -1.22 -31.15 -13.73
CA PRO A 22 -1.92 -31.78 -14.83
C PRO A 22 -3.09 -32.63 -14.30
N GLY A 23 -4.29 -32.42 -14.86
CA GLY A 23 -5.35 -33.43 -14.80
C GLY A 23 -6.72 -33.02 -14.28
N LEU A 24 -7.25 -31.83 -14.61
CA LEU A 24 -8.71 -31.60 -14.57
C LEU A 24 -9.11 -30.65 -15.71
N SER A 25 -9.72 -31.21 -16.76
CA SER A 25 -10.38 -30.45 -17.82
C SER A 25 -11.71 -29.89 -17.29
N ALA A 26 -11.64 -28.78 -16.57
CA ALA A 26 -12.79 -27.90 -16.37
C ALA A 26 -12.62 -26.70 -17.30
N ARG A 27 -13.56 -26.54 -18.23
CA ARG A 27 -13.67 -25.40 -19.13
C ARG A 27 -13.96 -24.15 -18.30
N TRP A 28 -12.91 -23.51 -17.80
CA TRP A 28 -12.98 -22.18 -17.20
C TRP A 28 -13.35 -21.20 -18.29
N GLN A 29 -14.63 -20.82 -18.35
CA GLN A 29 -15.04 -19.62 -19.06
C GLN A 29 -14.34 -18.45 -18.37
N SER A 30 -13.46 -17.80 -19.11
CA SER A 30 -12.73 -16.61 -18.71
C SER A 30 -13.74 -15.50 -18.41
N THR A 31 -14.09 -15.32 -17.14
CA THR A 31 -14.65 -14.06 -16.67
C THR A 31 -13.52 -13.04 -16.75
N SER A 32 -13.71 -12.04 -17.60
CA SER A 32 -12.81 -10.92 -17.82
C SER A 32 -12.61 -10.14 -16.51
N THR A 33 -11.56 -10.50 -15.76
CA THR A 33 -10.94 -9.59 -14.81
C THR A 33 -10.18 -8.59 -15.65
N THR A 34 -10.81 -7.45 -15.95
CA THR A 34 -10.14 -6.32 -16.59
C THR A 34 -9.07 -5.81 -15.63
N THR A 35 -7.83 -6.25 -15.80
CA THR A 35 -6.68 -5.53 -15.25
C THR A 35 -6.70 -4.12 -15.84
N GLU A 36 -6.90 -3.11 -15.00
CA GLU A 36 -6.81 -1.70 -15.43
C GLU A 36 -5.46 -1.47 -16.12
N SER A 37 -5.48 -0.79 -17.27
CA SER A 37 -4.26 -0.51 -18.02
C SER A 37 -3.46 0.59 -17.32
N ALA A 38 -2.16 0.66 -17.58
CA ALA A 38 -1.32 1.75 -17.05
C ALA A 38 -1.86 3.14 -17.44
N ASP A 39 -2.42 3.27 -18.65
CA ASP A 39 -3.02 4.51 -19.14
C ASP A 39 -4.30 4.86 -18.38
N SER A 40 -5.15 3.87 -18.03
CA SER A 40 -6.37 4.13 -17.26
C SER A 40 -6.06 4.53 -15.81
N LEU A 41 -5.07 3.88 -15.19
CA LEU A 41 -4.60 4.25 -13.84
C LEU A 41 -3.99 5.66 -13.83
N ALA A 42 -3.18 5.99 -14.84
CA ALA A 42 -2.62 7.33 -14.98
C ALA A 42 -3.72 8.40 -15.14
N ALA A 43 -4.79 8.10 -15.88
CA ALA A 43 -5.94 8.99 -15.98
C ALA A 43 -6.69 9.13 -14.64
N LYS A 44 -6.98 8.00 -13.97
CA LYS A 44 -7.67 7.93 -12.66
C LYS A 44 -6.96 8.77 -11.60
N TYR A 45 -5.63 8.68 -11.56
CA TYR A 45 -4.78 9.36 -10.57
C TYR A 45 -4.05 10.59 -11.14
N SER A 46 -4.65 11.25 -12.13
CA SER A 46 -4.06 12.42 -12.81
C SER A 46 -3.70 13.57 -11.86
N LYS A 47 -4.43 13.74 -10.75
CA LYS A 47 -4.13 14.70 -9.67
C LYS A 47 -2.69 14.61 -9.17
N TYR A 48 -2.12 13.40 -9.10
CA TYR A 48 -0.77 13.17 -8.54
C TYR A 48 0.33 13.26 -9.61
N GLN A 49 0.01 13.30 -10.90
CA GLN A 49 1.02 13.23 -11.97
C GLN A 49 2.05 14.35 -11.93
N THR A 50 1.66 15.57 -11.52
CA THR A 50 2.60 16.69 -11.39
C THR A 50 3.62 16.42 -10.29
N SER A 51 3.16 16.02 -9.11
CA SER A 51 4.01 15.68 -7.97
C SER A 51 4.92 14.48 -8.27
N LEU A 52 4.44 13.51 -9.05
CA LEU A 52 5.20 12.32 -9.42
C LEU A 52 6.31 12.58 -10.45
N ARG A 53 6.23 13.66 -11.24
CA ARG A 53 7.26 14.00 -12.25
C ARG A 53 8.50 14.65 -11.64
N GLU A 54 8.43 15.02 -10.37
CA GLU A 54 9.56 15.59 -9.65
C GLU A 54 10.57 14.49 -9.28
N ILE A 55 11.68 14.49 -10.00
CA ILE A 55 12.88 13.73 -9.69
C ILE A 55 13.62 14.53 -8.61
N TRP A 56 14.41 13.90 -7.72
CA TRP A 56 15.22 14.59 -6.70
C TRP A 56 16.70 14.87 -7.09
N PRO A 57 17.03 15.69 -8.11
CA PRO A 57 18.40 15.87 -8.54
C PRO A 57 19.24 16.73 -7.58
N ARG A 58 18.62 17.53 -6.69
CA ARG A 58 19.32 18.57 -5.91
C ARG A 58 19.49 18.29 -4.42
N LEU A 59 19.11 17.10 -3.95
CA LEU A 59 19.28 16.71 -2.55
C LEU A 59 20.71 16.22 -2.25
N ASN A 60 21.19 16.48 -1.03
CA ASN A 60 22.45 15.89 -0.57
C ASN A 60 22.29 14.39 -0.29
N ASP A 61 23.40 13.67 -0.16
CA ASP A 61 23.37 12.20 -0.06
C ASP A 61 22.60 11.70 1.17
N ARG A 62 22.70 12.40 2.30
CA ARG A 62 21.97 12.07 3.52
C ARG A 62 20.45 12.24 3.35
N GLN A 63 20.02 13.31 2.69
CA GLN A 63 18.61 13.54 2.35
C GLN A 63 18.11 12.48 1.37
N LYS A 64 18.89 12.16 0.34
CA LYS A 64 18.54 11.10 -0.62
C LYS A 64 18.39 9.75 0.06
N GLU A 65 19.29 9.39 0.96
CA GLU A 65 19.23 8.14 1.71
C GLU A 65 18.00 8.10 2.63
N LEU A 66 17.74 9.19 3.36
CA LEU A 66 16.56 9.33 4.21
C LEU A 66 15.26 9.15 3.40
N LEU A 67 15.09 9.91 2.32
CA LEU A 67 13.88 9.83 1.50
C LEU A 67 13.74 8.50 0.78
N SER A 68 14.85 7.90 0.33
CA SER A 68 14.85 6.57 -0.28
C SER A 68 14.40 5.51 0.72
N SER A 69 14.85 5.61 1.98
CA SER A 69 14.40 4.72 3.06
C SER A 69 12.91 4.94 3.35
N MET A 70 12.45 6.19 3.44
CA MET A 70 11.03 6.51 3.67
C MET A 70 10.13 5.94 2.58
N LEU A 71 10.45 6.20 1.31
CA LEU A 71 9.65 5.68 0.19
C LEU A 71 9.62 4.15 0.16
N ARG A 72 10.74 3.49 0.46
CA ARG A 72 10.78 2.02 0.49
C ARG A 72 9.88 1.46 1.58
N VAL A 73 9.89 2.08 2.76
CA VAL A 73 9.02 1.67 3.88
C VAL A 73 7.56 1.93 3.54
N ASN A 74 7.22 3.11 3.00
CA ASN A 74 5.85 3.43 2.61
C ASN A 74 5.33 2.44 1.58
N GLN A 75 6.08 2.23 0.48
CA GLN A 75 5.71 1.24 -0.52
C GLN A 75 5.52 -0.16 0.08
N ALA A 76 6.40 -0.59 0.99
CA ALA A 76 6.26 -1.88 1.65
C ALA A 76 5.00 -1.96 2.54
N GLY A 77 4.68 -0.86 3.24
CA GLY A 77 3.44 -0.68 4.00
C GLY A 77 2.21 -0.81 3.12
N GLU A 78 2.15 -0.03 2.03
CA GLU A 78 1.04 -0.04 1.07
C GLU A 78 0.86 -1.39 0.38
N ILE A 79 1.96 -2.11 0.12
CA ILE A 79 1.87 -3.49 -0.37
C ILE A 79 1.20 -4.36 0.70
N GLY A 80 1.60 -4.25 1.96
CA GLY A 80 0.98 -4.98 3.06
C GLY A 80 -0.52 -4.68 3.16
N ALA A 81 -0.88 -3.40 3.30
CA ALA A 81 -2.25 -2.93 3.48
C ALA A 81 -3.15 -3.31 2.30
N ASN A 82 -2.76 -3.01 1.05
CA ASN A 82 -3.51 -3.40 -0.14
C ASN A 82 -3.82 -4.91 -0.18
N TYR A 83 -2.88 -5.77 0.23
CA TYR A 83 -3.14 -7.21 0.24
C TYR A 83 -3.95 -7.67 1.46
N ILE A 84 -3.88 -6.99 2.61
CA ILE A 84 -4.80 -7.20 3.73
C ILE A 84 -6.24 -6.94 3.28
N TYR A 85 -6.50 -5.78 2.70
CA TYR A 85 -7.84 -5.46 2.19
C TYR A 85 -8.29 -6.39 1.06
N MET A 86 -7.38 -6.81 0.17
CA MET A 86 -7.69 -7.84 -0.81
C MET A 86 -8.15 -9.17 -0.15
N GLY A 87 -7.48 -9.58 0.93
CA GLY A 87 -7.84 -10.76 1.71
C GLY A 87 -9.18 -10.62 2.42
N GLN A 88 -9.44 -9.47 3.06
CA GLN A 88 -10.72 -9.18 3.71
C GLN A 88 -11.87 -9.12 2.70
N HIS A 89 -11.66 -8.43 1.57
CA HIS A 89 -12.64 -8.30 0.50
C HIS A 89 -13.00 -9.66 -0.11
N ALA A 90 -12.05 -10.59 -0.23
CA ALA A 90 -12.32 -11.94 -0.71
C ALA A 90 -13.40 -12.67 0.13
N VAL A 91 -13.48 -12.38 1.43
CA VAL A 91 -14.49 -12.93 2.34
C VAL A 91 -15.79 -12.12 2.32
N PHE A 92 -15.68 -10.78 2.41
CA PHE A 92 -16.83 -9.91 2.62
C PHE A 92 -17.50 -9.37 1.36
N ARG A 93 -16.94 -9.60 0.15
CA ARG A 93 -17.47 -9.05 -1.12
C ARG A 93 -18.96 -9.26 -1.37
N SER A 94 -19.53 -10.36 -0.88
CA SER A 94 -20.96 -10.69 -1.08
C SER A 94 -21.85 -10.18 0.05
N ASN A 95 -21.29 -9.60 1.11
CA ASN A 95 -22.03 -8.99 2.18
C ASN A 95 -22.52 -7.59 1.75
N PRO A 96 -23.82 -7.29 1.79
CA PRO A 96 -24.37 -6.04 1.26
C PRO A 96 -23.95 -4.78 2.05
N LYS A 97 -23.48 -4.93 3.29
CA LYS A 97 -23.00 -3.82 4.12
C LYS A 97 -21.47 -3.75 4.13
N LEU A 98 -20.81 -4.89 4.37
CA LEU A 98 -19.35 -4.94 4.52
C LEU A 98 -18.61 -4.92 3.19
N GLY A 99 -19.17 -5.50 2.12
CA GLY A 99 -18.53 -5.51 0.80
C GLY A 99 -18.17 -4.11 0.32
N PRO A 100 -19.15 -3.18 0.22
CA PRO A 100 -18.88 -1.80 -0.20
C PRO A 100 -17.95 -1.04 0.76
N LEU A 101 -18.05 -1.29 2.07
CA LEU A 101 -17.20 -0.65 3.08
C LEU A 101 -15.72 -1.02 2.90
N ILE A 102 -15.44 -2.33 2.80
CA ILE A 102 -14.09 -2.84 2.58
C ILE A 102 -13.56 -2.43 1.20
N GLU A 103 -14.41 -2.45 0.18
CA GLU A 103 -14.03 -2.02 -1.16
C GLU A 103 -13.66 -0.53 -1.21
N HIS A 104 -14.35 0.32 -0.46
CA HIS A 104 -14.03 1.75 -0.37
C HIS A 104 -12.63 1.99 0.20
N MET A 105 -12.33 1.44 1.39
CA MET A 105 -10.99 1.54 2.00
C MET A 105 -9.94 0.92 1.08
N TRP A 106 -10.24 -0.23 0.45
CA TRP A 106 -9.30 -0.88 -0.46
C TRP A 106 -8.98 -0.04 -1.71
N GLU A 107 -9.93 0.74 -2.24
CA GLU A 107 -9.66 1.66 -3.34
C GLU A 107 -8.72 2.81 -2.92
N GLN A 108 -8.79 3.28 -1.66
CA GLN A 108 -7.82 4.23 -1.11
C GLN A 108 -6.41 3.61 -1.04
N GLU A 109 -6.28 2.37 -0.58
CA GLU A 109 -4.99 1.65 -0.56
C GLU A 109 -4.39 1.45 -1.97
N LYS A 110 -5.23 1.11 -2.95
CA LYS A 110 -4.79 0.99 -4.35
C LYS A 110 -4.24 2.32 -4.88
N LYS A 111 -4.85 3.44 -4.49
CA LYS A 111 -4.36 4.80 -4.79
C LYS A 111 -3.02 5.04 -4.12
N HIS A 112 -2.88 4.72 -2.83
CA HIS A 112 -1.62 4.91 -2.09
C HIS A 112 -0.47 4.10 -2.71
N LEU A 113 -0.71 2.81 -2.95
CA LEU A 113 0.25 1.91 -3.58
C LEU A 113 0.65 2.40 -4.98
N TYR A 114 -0.31 2.84 -5.80
CA TYR A 114 -0.01 3.42 -7.11
C TYR A 114 0.92 4.62 -7.00
N VAL A 115 0.66 5.54 -6.06
CA VAL A 115 1.46 6.75 -5.88
C VAL A 115 2.88 6.40 -5.44
N PHE A 116 3.06 5.51 -4.46
CA PHE A 116 4.40 5.14 -4.01
C PHE A 116 5.17 4.26 -5.01
N ASP A 117 4.51 3.38 -5.76
CA ASP A 117 5.14 2.66 -6.88
C ASP A 117 5.74 3.64 -7.91
N ASN A 118 5.03 4.73 -8.22
CA ASN A 118 5.55 5.76 -9.10
C ASN A 118 6.70 6.55 -8.46
N PHE A 119 6.61 6.90 -7.17
CA PHE A 119 7.73 7.56 -6.48
C PHE A 119 9.01 6.72 -6.52
N ILE A 120 8.89 5.42 -6.25
CA ILE A 120 10.00 4.46 -6.29
C ILE A 120 10.62 4.41 -7.68
N GLY A 121 9.80 4.27 -8.73
CA GLY A 121 10.25 4.23 -10.12
C GLY A 121 10.92 5.53 -10.59
N ASN A 122 10.28 6.67 -10.34
CA ASN A 122 10.72 7.97 -10.83
C ASN A 122 11.99 8.45 -10.13
N ASN A 123 12.14 8.17 -8.83
CA ASN A 123 13.33 8.52 -8.06
C ASN A 123 14.41 7.43 -8.03
N ARG A 124 14.21 6.33 -8.78
CA ARG A 124 15.14 5.19 -8.87
C ARG A 124 15.49 4.62 -7.50
N VAL A 125 14.55 4.66 -6.57
CA VAL A 125 14.71 4.04 -5.26
C VAL A 125 14.68 2.53 -5.45
N ARG A 126 15.60 1.82 -4.80
CA ARG A 126 15.58 0.36 -4.80
C ARG A 126 14.36 -0.12 -3.98
N PRO A 127 13.41 -0.85 -4.57
CA PRO A 127 12.30 -1.44 -3.83
C PRO A 127 12.79 -2.54 -2.91
N THR A 128 11.99 -2.89 -1.90
CA THR A 128 12.33 -3.97 -0.97
C THR A 128 12.38 -5.33 -1.68
N MET A 129 13.39 -6.14 -1.38
CA MET A 129 13.46 -7.52 -1.91
C MET A 129 12.40 -8.44 -1.30
N LEU A 130 11.80 -8.04 -0.17
CA LEU A 130 10.83 -8.83 0.57
C LEU A 130 9.39 -8.64 0.09
N ARG A 131 9.18 -7.95 -1.05
CA ARG A 131 7.85 -7.76 -1.64
C ARG A 131 7.01 -9.06 -1.71
N PRO A 132 7.52 -10.22 -2.17
CA PRO A 132 6.73 -11.45 -2.18
C PRO A 132 6.25 -11.88 -0.79
N MET A 133 7.09 -11.70 0.23
CA MET A 133 6.73 -12.00 1.62
C MET A 133 5.63 -11.06 2.10
N TRP A 134 5.72 -9.76 1.85
CA TRP A 134 4.71 -8.78 2.25
C TRP A 134 3.35 -9.03 1.60
N VAL A 135 3.35 -9.38 0.31
CA VAL A 135 2.13 -9.77 -0.42
C VAL A 135 1.47 -10.98 0.23
N THR A 136 2.23 -12.05 0.48
CA THR A 136 1.69 -13.27 1.08
C THR A 136 1.22 -13.03 2.52
N ALA A 137 2.03 -12.35 3.33
CA ALA A 137 1.70 -12.08 4.73
C ALA A 137 0.45 -11.19 4.86
N GLY A 138 0.37 -10.10 4.08
CA GLY A 138 -0.78 -9.21 4.07
C GLY A 138 -2.06 -9.94 3.66
N TYR A 139 -2.03 -10.68 2.56
CA TYR A 139 -3.19 -11.44 2.09
C TYR A 139 -3.67 -12.47 3.12
N MET A 140 -2.75 -13.23 3.71
CA MET A 140 -3.12 -14.25 4.71
C MET A 140 -3.65 -13.64 6.00
N LEU A 141 -3.10 -12.51 6.43
CA LEU A 141 -3.58 -11.79 7.60
C LEU A 141 -5.00 -11.25 7.38
N GLY A 142 -5.24 -10.57 6.25
CA GLY A 142 -6.55 -10.04 5.89
C GLY A 142 -7.61 -11.13 5.69
N LEU A 143 -7.26 -12.20 4.97
CA LEU A 143 -8.13 -13.36 4.78
C LEU A 143 -8.43 -14.05 6.12
N GLY A 144 -7.41 -14.32 6.93
CA GLY A 144 -7.55 -15.05 8.19
C GLY A 144 -8.43 -14.30 9.19
N THR A 145 -8.21 -13.00 9.34
CA THR A 145 -9.01 -12.16 10.25
C THR A 145 -10.45 -12.03 9.77
N ALA A 146 -10.70 -11.87 8.47
CA ALA A 146 -12.04 -11.83 7.91
C ALA A 146 -12.79 -13.16 8.03
N LEU A 147 -12.09 -14.30 7.92
CA LEU A 147 -12.69 -15.62 8.15
C LEU A 147 -13.12 -15.84 9.61
N VAL A 148 -12.44 -15.19 10.58
CA VAL A 148 -12.86 -15.20 11.99
C VAL A 148 -14.13 -14.37 12.18
N GLY A 149 -14.22 -13.20 11.56
CA GLY A 149 -15.41 -12.36 11.60
C GLY A 149 -15.12 -10.89 11.30
N LYS A 150 -16.20 -10.10 11.24
CA LYS A 150 -16.13 -8.64 10.98
C LYS A 150 -15.26 -7.96 12.03
N GLU A 151 -15.51 -8.22 13.30
CA GLU A 151 -14.84 -7.58 14.43
C GLU A 151 -13.33 -7.85 14.40
N ALA A 152 -12.92 -9.08 14.07
CA ALA A 152 -11.50 -9.45 13.94
C ALA A 152 -10.83 -8.78 12.73
N ALA A 153 -11.52 -8.67 11.59
CA ALA A 153 -11.03 -7.92 10.44
C ALA A 153 -10.87 -6.42 10.77
N MET A 154 -11.84 -5.81 11.45
CA MET A 154 -11.75 -4.41 11.87
C MET A 154 -10.65 -4.21 12.92
N ALA A 155 -10.46 -5.14 13.86
CA ALA A 155 -9.32 -5.10 14.78
C ALA A 155 -7.97 -5.18 14.06
N CYS A 156 -7.90 -5.93 12.97
CA CYS A 156 -6.72 -5.97 12.11
C CYS A 156 -6.49 -4.63 11.42
N THR A 157 -7.52 -4.05 10.79
CA THR A 157 -7.46 -2.73 10.17
C THR A 157 -7.00 -1.68 11.18
N GLU A 158 -7.70 -1.53 12.31
CA GLU A 158 -7.33 -0.57 13.37
C GLU A 158 -5.87 -0.74 13.81
N ALA A 159 -5.41 -1.97 14.00
CA ALA A 159 -4.04 -2.25 14.43
C ALA A 159 -2.98 -1.86 13.38
N VAL A 160 -3.25 -2.13 12.11
CA VAL A 160 -2.37 -1.78 10.99
C VAL A 160 -2.33 -0.27 10.81
N GLU A 161 -3.49 0.38 10.71
CA GLU A 161 -3.58 1.82 10.44
C GLU A 161 -3.06 2.65 11.61
N THR A 162 -3.17 2.16 12.84
CA THR A 162 -2.50 2.77 13.99
C THR A 162 -0.99 2.84 13.75
N VAL A 163 -0.37 1.77 13.23
CA VAL A 163 1.09 1.74 13.02
C VAL A 163 1.48 2.57 11.81
N ILE A 164 0.73 2.49 10.71
CA ILE A 164 1.00 3.25 9.49
C ILE A 164 0.81 4.76 9.73
N GLY A 165 -0.30 5.17 10.35
CA GLY A 165 -0.56 6.58 10.70
C GLY A 165 0.52 7.18 11.60
N ASN A 166 0.94 6.46 12.64
CA ASN A 166 2.07 6.88 13.49
C ASN A 166 3.39 6.96 12.69
N HIS A 167 3.60 6.05 11.74
CA HIS A 167 4.78 6.10 10.87
C HIS A 167 4.79 7.35 9.98
N TYR A 168 3.63 7.71 9.41
CA TYR A 168 3.50 8.94 8.64
C TYR A 168 3.70 10.19 9.49
N ASP A 169 3.18 10.23 10.71
CA ASP A 169 3.45 11.32 11.64
C ASP A 169 4.95 11.51 11.89
N ASP A 170 5.68 10.43 12.13
CA ASP A 170 7.13 10.45 12.29
C ASP A 170 7.83 10.97 11.03
N GLN A 171 7.43 10.49 9.84
CA GLN A 171 8.00 10.96 8.57
C GLN A 171 7.75 12.45 8.34
N LEU A 172 6.54 12.94 8.61
CA LEU A 172 6.23 14.36 8.45
C LEU A 172 7.09 15.24 9.34
N ARG A 173 7.40 14.81 10.57
CA ARG A 173 8.33 15.53 11.46
C ARG A 173 9.75 15.60 10.89
N GLU A 174 10.22 14.55 10.22
CA GLU A 174 11.53 14.56 9.55
C GLU A 174 11.51 15.43 8.27
N LEU A 175 10.44 15.36 7.48
CA LEU A 175 10.30 16.14 6.24
C LEU A 175 10.20 17.64 6.52
N LEU A 176 9.63 18.06 7.65
CA LEU A 176 9.61 19.46 8.10
C LEU A 176 11.01 20.06 8.29
N LYS A 177 12.05 19.23 8.47
CA LYS A 177 13.44 19.69 8.63
C LYS A 177 14.13 19.94 7.29
N ILE A 178 13.47 19.67 6.17
CA ILE A 178 14.03 19.82 4.83
C ILE A 178 13.22 20.88 4.07
N ASP A 179 13.79 22.07 3.95
CA ASP A 179 13.19 23.15 3.17
C ASP A 179 13.52 22.98 1.67
N HIS A 180 12.69 22.21 0.97
CA HIS A 180 12.82 21.97 -0.46
C HIS A 180 11.45 21.79 -1.13
N PRO A 181 11.16 22.44 -2.28
CA PRO A 181 9.85 22.34 -2.95
C PRO A 181 9.43 20.90 -3.29
N GLU A 182 10.37 20.07 -3.74
CA GLU A 182 10.06 18.66 -4.07
C GLU A 182 9.73 17.82 -2.82
N VAL A 183 10.25 18.23 -1.65
CA VAL A 183 9.95 17.58 -0.36
C VAL A 183 8.58 18.06 0.16
N GLU A 184 8.19 19.29 -0.15
CA GLU A 184 6.85 19.80 0.15
C GLU A 184 5.76 18.94 -0.50
N ASN A 185 5.93 18.60 -1.77
CA ASN A 185 4.95 17.79 -2.49
C ASN A 185 4.81 16.38 -1.89
N LEU A 186 5.92 15.73 -1.54
CA LEU A 186 5.89 14.46 -0.82
C LEU A 186 5.23 14.61 0.56
N ARG A 187 5.50 15.71 1.28
CA ARG A 187 4.90 16.00 2.58
C ARG A 187 3.38 16.14 2.50
N GLN A 188 2.87 16.80 1.46
CA GLN A 188 1.41 16.93 1.26
C GLN A 188 0.76 15.58 0.93
N ILE A 189 1.42 14.74 0.12
CA ILE A 189 0.92 13.39 -0.19
C ILE A 189 0.90 12.51 1.05
N ILE A 190 2.00 12.47 1.82
CA ILE A 190 2.06 11.71 3.08
C ILE A 190 1.01 12.21 4.07
N LYS A 191 0.78 13.53 4.13
CA LYS A 191 -0.28 14.09 4.96
C LYS A 191 -1.65 13.61 4.51
N GLU A 192 -1.95 13.64 3.21
CA GLU A 192 -3.22 13.14 2.67
C GLU A 192 -3.43 11.67 3.04
N PHE A 193 -2.42 10.82 2.86
CA PHE A 193 -2.55 9.39 3.13
C PHE A 193 -2.66 9.11 4.62
N ARG A 194 -1.92 9.83 5.47
CA ARG A 194 -2.08 9.77 6.93
C ARG A 194 -3.49 10.14 7.37
N ASP A 195 -4.12 11.10 6.70
CA ASP A 195 -5.50 11.49 7.01
C ASP A 195 -6.48 10.39 6.52
N ASP A 196 -6.23 9.74 5.37
CA ASP A 196 -6.98 8.54 4.94
C ASP A 196 -6.84 7.38 5.95
N GLU A 197 -5.64 7.11 6.48
CA GLU A 197 -5.44 6.02 7.45
C GLU A 197 -6.18 6.26 8.77
N LEU A 198 -6.28 7.51 9.20
CA LEU A 198 -7.05 7.87 10.39
C LEU A 198 -8.54 7.62 10.15
N GLU A 199 -9.05 7.92 8.95
CA GLU A 199 -10.43 7.59 8.57
C GLU A 199 -10.67 6.06 8.55
N HIS A 200 -9.73 5.29 8.01
CA HIS A 200 -9.79 3.83 8.03
C HIS A 200 -9.80 3.27 9.47
N LEU A 201 -8.96 3.83 10.35
CA LEU A 201 -8.90 3.47 11.76
C LEU A 201 -10.22 3.78 12.48
N ASP A 202 -10.74 5.00 12.32
CA ASP A 202 -12.00 5.43 12.94
C ASP A 202 -13.15 4.55 12.45
N THR A 203 -13.20 4.27 11.14
CA THR A 203 -14.17 3.35 10.53
C THR A 203 -14.11 1.97 11.17
N ALA A 204 -12.91 1.43 11.41
CA ALA A 204 -12.74 0.13 12.04
C ALA A 204 -13.27 0.11 13.48
N VAL A 205 -13.01 1.17 14.25
CA VAL A 205 -13.54 1.32 15.63
C VAL A 205 -15.08 1.40 15.61
N GLU A 206 -15.65 2.20 14.72
CA GLU A 206 -17.10 2.32 14.53
C GLU A 206 -17.76 1.00 14.11
N HIS A 207 -17.01 0.12 13.44
CA HIS A 207 -17.45 -1.20 13.01
C HIS A 207 -17.04 -2.33 13.96
N ASP A 208 -16.92 -2.02 15.25
CA ASP A 208 -16.76 -2.96 16.36
C ASP A 208 -15.39 -3.66 16.45
N ALA A 209 -14.30 -3.02 16.00
CA ALA A 209 -12.94 -3.55 16.17
C ALA A 209 -12.66 -4.04 17.62
N HIS A 210 -13.09 -3.27 18.62
CA HIS A 210 -12.85 -3.58 20.04
C HIS A 210 -13.66 -4.77 20.55
N GLN A 211 -14.65 -5.25 19.79
CA GLN A 211 -15.43 -6.45 20.12
C GLN A 211 -14.78 -7.75 19.59
N ALA A 212 -13.61 -7.66 18.94
CA ALA A 212 -12.93 -8.84 18.42
C ALA A 212 -12.57 -9.85 19.53
N PRO A 213 -12.65 -11.17 19.24
CA PRO A 213 -12.15 -12.18 20.15
C PRO A 213 -10.68 -11.95 20.48
N VAL A 214 -10.35 -11.85 21.78
CA VAL A 214 -8.97 -11.60 22.25
C VAL A 214 -8.37 -10.31 21.63
N TYR A 215 -9.20 -9.28 21.40
CA TYR A 215 -8.84 -8.02 20.75
C TYR A 215 -7.44 -7.50 21.10
N ARG A 216 -7.13 -7.36 22.40
CA ARG A 216 -5.82 -6.84 22.85
C ARG A 216 -4.65 -7.70 22.37
N GLY A 217 -4.79 -9.02 22.44
CA GLY A 217 -3.74 -9.94 22.00
C GLY A 217 -3.55 -9.89 20.48
N LEU A 218 -4.64 -9.90 19.73
CA LEU A 218 -4.62 -9.77 18.27
C LEU A 218 -3.98 -8.45 17.82
N SER A 219 -4.49 -7.33 18.36
CA SER A 219 -4.04 -5.97 18.02
C SER A 219 -2.55 -5.79 18.31
N GLU A 220 -2.06 -6.23 19.47
CA GLU A 220 -0.64 -6.09 19.81
C GLU A 220 0.26 -6.97 18.93
N VAL A 221 -0.13 -8.20 18.62
CA VAL A 221 0.65 -9.06 17.72
C VAL A 221 0.78 -8.43 16.34
N ILE A 222 -0.33 -7.91 15.79
CA ILE A 222 -0.34 -7.23 14.49
C ILE A 222 0.53 -5.97 14.54
N LYS A 223 0.35 -5.12 15.55
CA LYS A 223 1.15 -3.89 15.74
C LYS A 223 2.64 -4.18 15.80
N GLN A 224 3.05 -5.20 16.55
CA GLN A 224 4.46 -5.59 16.63
C GLN A 224 4.98 -6.17 15.31
N GLY A 225 4.16 -6.98 14.63
CA GLY A 225 4.46 -7.46 13.28
C GLY A 225 4.74 -6.30 12.31
N CYS A 226 3.84 -5.30 12.25
CA CYS A 226 4.00 -4.12 11.41
C CYS A 226 5.28 -3.34 11.75
N LYS A 227 5.58 -3.12 13.03
CA LYS A 227 6.82 -2.43 13.46
C LYS A 227 8.08 -3.18 13.02
N VAL A 228 8.07 -4.51 13.11
CA VAL A 228 9.18 -5.34 12.61
C VAL A 228 9.31 -5.22 11.09
N CYS A 229 8.20 -5.27 10.35
CA CYS A 229 8.21 -5.07 8.90
C CYS A 229 8.79 -3.71 8.50
N ILE A 230 8.43 -2.64 9.21
CA ILE A 230 8.98 -1.29 9.02
C ILE A 230 10.50 -1.28 9.21
N GLU A 231 10.99 -1.84 10.33
CA GLU A 231 12.43 -1.87 10.62
C GLU A 231 13.23 -2.68 9.58
N ILE A 232 12.64 -3.74 9.06
CA ILE A 232 13.23 -4.53 7.99
C ILE A 232 13.22 -3.72 6.68
N ALA A 233 12.08 -3.14 6.28
CA ALA A 233 11.94 -2.38 5.03
C ALA A 233 12.84 -1.13 4.96
N LYS A 234 13.20 -0.54 6.11
CA LYS A 234 14.24 0.52 6.16
C LYS A 234 15.58 0.05 5.59
N ARG A 235 15.89 -1.25 5.69
CA ARG A 235 17.21 -1.81 5.38
C ARG A 235 17.29 -2.58 4.07
N VAL A 236 16.22 -3.30 3.67
CA VAL A 236 16.26 -4.30 2.56
C VAL A 236 15.18 -4.15 1.50
#